data_AF-A0A954ZDS0-F1
#
_entry.id   AF-A0A954ZDS0-F1
#
_cell.length_a   1.000
_cell.length_b   1.000
_cell.length_c   1.000
_cell.angle_alpha   90.00
_cell.angle_beta   90.00
_cell.angle_gamma   90.00
#
_symmetry.space_group_name_H-M   'P 1'
#
loop_
_entity.id
_entity.type
_entity.pdbx_description
1 polymer ?
#
loop_
_entity_poly.entity_id
_entity_poly.type
_entity_poly.pdbx_seq_one_letter_code
_entity_poly.pdbx_strand_id
1 'polypeptide(L)' 'MTSLLAFLAPGPTQMIVLGLVVLLLFGNRLPSVMRSLGEGITEFKKGLKDGTATDPNSRIEDRREEE' A
#
# COMPACT_ATOMS: atom_id res chain seq x y z
N MET A 1 31.61 19.17 -7.30
CA MET A 1 30.45 19.01 -8.20
C MET A 1 29.52 17.87 -7.80
N THR A 2 30.01 16.83 -7.10
CA THR A 2 29.20 15.72 -6.56
C THR A 2 28.28 16.12 -5.39
N SER A 3 28.69 17.11 -4.59
CA SER A 3 27.93 17.59 -3.42
C SER A 3 26.58 18.25 -3.76
N LEU A 4 26.41 18.79 -4.97
CA LEU A 4 25.16 19.43 -5.40
C LEU A 4 24.08 18.40 -5.75
N LEU A 5 24.46 17.26 -6.35
CA LEU A 5 23.56 16.15 -6.63
C LEU A 5 23.16 15.39 -5.35
N ALA A 6 24.04 15.34 -4.35
CA ALA A 6 23.75 14.73 -3.06
C ALA A 6 22.70 15.50 -2.23
N PHE A 7 22.49 16.79 -2.52
CA PHE A 7 21.40 17.57 -1.92
C PHE A 7 20.06 17.34 -2.63
N LEU A 8 20.08 17.05 -3.93
CA LEU A 8 18.88 16.87 -4.75
C LEU A 8 18.32 15.44 -4.69
N ALA A 9 19.18 14.43 -4.54
CA ALA A 9 18.77 13.06 -4.33
C ALA A 9 18.84 12.72 -2.83
N PRO A 10 17.70 12.60 -2.12
CA PRO A 10 17.73 12.19 -0.74
C PRO A 10 18.31 10.78 -0.65
N GLY A 11 19.53 10.68 -0.13
CA GLY A 11 20.21 9.43 0.09
C GLY A 11 19.50 8.57 1.15
N PRO A 12 19.86 7.28 1.24
CA PRO A 12 19.27 6.36 2.21
C PRO A 12 19.35 6.88 3.65
N THR A 13 20.41 7.62 3.99
CA THR A 13 20.56 8.27 5.31
C THR A 13 19.46 9.31 5.57
N GLN A 14 19.09 10.14 4.59
CA GLN A 14 18.04 11.14 4.74
C GLN A 14 16.65 10.50 4.86
N MET A 15 16.39 9.42 4.13
CA MET A 15 15.15 8.63 4.30
C MET A 15 15.01 8.05 5.70
N ILE A 16 16.11 7.52 6.28
CA ILE A 16 16.10 7.00 7.66
C ILE A 16 15.84 8.12 8.66
N VAL A 17 16.51 9.27 8.53
CA VAL A 17 16.30 10.43 9.41
C VAL A 17 14.86 10.94 9.30
N LEU A 18 14.30 11.06 8.10
CA LEU A 18 12.91 11.45 7.89
C LEU A 18 11.94 10.44 8.50
N GLY A 19 12.18 9.15 8.31
CA GLY A 19 11.40 8.08 8.94
C GLY A 19 11.42 8.16 10.46
N LEU A 20 12.57 8.46 11.06
CA LEU A 20 12.72 8.69 12.49
C LEU A 20 11.92 9.91 12.98
N VAL A 21 11.97 11.02 12.25
CA VAL A 21 11.19 12.23 12.59
C VAL A 21 9.69 11.95 12.52
N VAL A 22 9.22 11.29 11.46
CA VAL A 22 7.82 10.86 11.32
C VAL A 22 7.44 9.89 12.43
N LEU A 23 8.32 8.94 12.77
CA LEU A 23 8.08 7.99 13.86
C LEU A 23 8.03 8.67 15.23
N LEU A 24 8.79 9.74 15.48
CA LEU A 24 8.69 10.50 16.73
C LEU A 24 7.40 11.31 16.81
N LEU A 25 6.95 11.91 15.70
CA LEU A 25 5.70 12.68 15.63
C LEU A 25 4.46 11.81 15.76
N PHE A 26 4.42 10.70 15.02
CA PHE A 26 3.24 9.85 14.93
C PHE A 26 3.31 8.62 15.85
N GLY A 27 4.51 8.16 16.21
CA GLY A 27 4.72 7.02 17.09
C GLY A 27 3.97 5.78 16.60
N ASN A 28 3.23 5.17 17.52
CA ASN A 28 2.39 4.00 17.26
C ASN A 28 1.11 4.31 16.44
N ARG A 29 0.84 5.57 16.07
CA ARG A 29 -0.30 5.91 15.22
C ARG A 29 -0.03 5.63 13.75
N LEU A 30 1.24 5.66 13.31
CA LEU A 30 1.63 5.46 11.91
C LEU A 30 1.15 4.11 11.33
N PRO A 31 1.31 2.96 12.03
CA PRO A 31 0.79 1.67 11.54
C PRO A 31 -0.74 1.63 11.49
N SER A 32 -1.41 2.26 12.45
CA SER A 32 -2.87 2.31 12.51
C SER A 32 -3.46 3.10 11.34
N VAL A 33 -2.90 4.27 11.01
CA VAL A 33 -3.33 5.04 9.82
C VAL A 33 -3.02 4.31 8.53
N MET A 34 -1.83 3.71 8.39
CA MET A 34 -1.49 2.90 7.21
C MET A 34 -2.45 1.72 7.03
N ARG A 35 -2.85 1.05 8.12
CA ARG A 35 -3.80 -0.07 8.06
C ARG A 35 -5.17 0.39 7.57
N SER A 36 -5.71 1.46 8.14
CA SER A 36 -7.02 2.01 7.71
C SER A 36 -7.01 2.52 6.25
N LEU A 37 -5.92 3.16 5.82
CA LEU A 37 -5.72 3.58 4.43
C LEU A 37 -5.58 2.37 3.48
N GLY A 38 -4.84 1.34 3.89
CA GLY A 38 -4.63 0.13 3.12
C GLY A 38 -5.93 -0.67 2.91
N GLU A 39 -6.77 -0.75 3.95
CA GLU A 39 -8.10 -1.35 3.86
C GLU A 39 -8.99 -0.59 2.86
N GLY A 40 -9.01 0.75 2.93
CA GLY A 40 -9.74 1.59 1.97
C GLY A 40 -9.25 1.46 0.53
N ILE A 41 -7.94 1.39 0.30
CA ILE A 41 -7.36 1.16 -1.04
C ILE A 41 -7.71 -0.24 -1.55
N THR A 42 -7.76 -1.24 -0.66
CA THR A 42 -8.09 -2.63 -1.02
C THR A 42 -9.55 -2.76 -1.43
N GLU A 43 -10.47 -2.21 -0.63
CA GLU A 43 -11.90 -2.11 -0.93
C GLU A 43 -12.13 -1.34 -2.24
N PHE A 44 -11.44 -0.21 -2.42
CA PHE A 44 -11.51 0.58 -3.66
C PHE A 44 -11.06 -0.21 -4.88
N LYS A 45 -9.94 -0.93 -4.79
CA LYS A 45 -9.44 -1.79 -5.87
C LYS A 45 -10.39 -2.95 -6.16
N LYS A 46 -11.03 -3.52 -5.12
CA LYS A 46 -12.04 -4.58 -5.26
C LYS A 46 -13.29 -4.06 -5.98
N GLY A 47 -13.82 -2.91 -5.56
CA GLY A 47 -14.97 -2.27 -6.22
C GLY A 47 -14.71 -1.89 -7.68
N LEU A 48 -13.49 -1.43 -8.01
CA LEU A 48 -13.09 -1.18 -9.40
C LEU A 48 -12.99 -2.46 -10.25
N LYS A 49 -12.51 -3.57 -9.66
CA LYS A 49 -12.47 -4.87 -10.32
C LYS A 49 -13.87 -5.44 -10.52
N ASP A 50 -14.71 -5.43 -9.50
CA ASP A 50 -16.08 -5.94 -9.57
C ASP A 50 -16.96 -5.11 -10.52
N GLY A 51 -16.69 -3.79 -10.64
CA GLY A 51 -17.36 -2.92 -11.61
C GLY A 51 -16.89 -3.08 -13.07
N THR A 52 -15.74 -3.72 -13.30
CA THR A 52 -15.18 -3.98 -14.65
C THR A 52 -15.24 -5.46 -15.03
N ALA A 53 -15.36 -6.35 -14.05
CA ALA A 53 -15.48 -7.79 -14.19
C ALA A 53 -16.89 -8.21 -13.80
N THR A 54 -17.83 -8.06 -14.73
CA THR A 54 -18.87 -9.08 -14.91
C THR A 54 -18.15 -10.35 -15.41
N ASP A 55 -17.41 -11.03 -14.53
CA ASP A 55 -16.86 -12.35 -14.80
C ASP A 55 -17.70 -13.38 -14.03
N PRO A 56 -18.67 -14.03 -14.69
CA PRO A 56 -19.51 -15.06 -14.07
C PRO A 56 -18.77 -16.38 -13.78
N ASN A 57 -17.46 -16.49 -14.06
CA ASN A 57 -16.75 -17.76 -14.08
C ASN A 57 -16.21 -18.21 -12.71
N SER A 58 -16.08 -17.33 -11.71
CA SER A 58 -15.55 -17.72 -10.39
C SER A 58 -16.52 -18.48 -9.49
N ARG A 59 -17.77 -18.73 -9.93
CA ARG A 59 -18.76 -19.55 -9.19
C ARG A 59 -18.85 -20.99 -9.69
N ILE A 60 -18.13 -21.34 -10.77
CA ILE A 60 -18.22 -22.66 -11.41
C ILE A 60 -17.16 -23.63 -10.87
N GLU A 61 -16.01 -23.15 -10.36
CA GLU A 61 -14.95 -24.02 -9.84
C GLU A 61 -15.23 -24.61 -8.46
N ASP A 62 -15.99 -23.94 -7.59
CA ASP A 62 -16.36 -24.47 -6.26
C ASP A 62 -17.38 -25.63 -6.29
N ARG A 63 -17.94 -25.96 -7.48
CA ARG A 63 -18.95 -27.04 -7.64
C ARG A 63 -18.45 -28.30 -8.34
N ARG A 64 -17.16 -28.38 -8.70
CA ARG A 64 -16.57 -29.57 -9.37
C ARG A 64 -15.67 -30.41 -8.47
N GLU A 65 -15.36 -29.97 -7.25
CA GLU A 65 -14.55 -30.74 -6.31
C GLU A 65 -15.37 -31.73 -5.45
N GLU A 66 -16.70 -31.75 -5.59
CA GLU A 66 -17.58 -32.69 -4.87
C GLU A 66 -18.23 -33.79 -5.74
N GLU A 67 -17.86 -33.94 -7.03
CA GLU A 67 -18.28 -35.09 -7.88
C GLU A 67 -17.16 -36.10 -8.14
#